data_AF-A0A2A4NDJ4-F1
#
_entry.id   AF-A0A2A4NDJ4-F1
#
_cell.length_a   1.000
_cell.length_b   1.000
_cell.length_c   1.000
_cell.angle_alpha   90.00
_cell.angle_beta   90.00
_cell.angle_gamma   90.00
#
_symmetry.space_group_name_H-M   'P 1'
#
loop_
_entity.id
_entity.type
_entity.pdbx_description
1 polymer ?
#
loop_
_entity_poly.entity_id
_entity_poly.type
_entity_poly.pdbx_seq_one_letter_code
_entity_poly.pdbx_strand_id
1 'polypeptide(L)'
;MIDGCRVVSLTLEKRKMKRISIVILLFAVINVFGQKFNNYPASQDANSSLCQEHRDLMPFFKINFNEEGEFKIVQFTDIHWESGLVGNKMTTLSMEIILDKEKPDLVVLTGDIVTLGDIAKGWSEVVAPMVQRKINWVVVLGNHDSEEKITRKEVYDIISSLKFNLTRKRLDTVPGVGNFSIPILSSDNKESVILYFFDSHAYSAPNMPGKYDWIKHDQQSWYRNESTKYTQKNNNEPLPSVAFFHIPLPEYKEIIIGETTIGQRDEGISSPRINSGLFSVMLEQRDIMGIFVGHNHNNDFIGIHDNIALAYGRCSGSNAYGNLRIGARVIELFQDEFHFDSWIVTASKKKDKFIYPSKNLVISEDEELLPSVQVSKILKYGVYYHYFEGKIESVHEISKLEEISSGIQNNFSLSPATVKDHFAFYFDAYIEIPEDGMYQFYVNSDDGAVLSIDDKCIIDNDTRHAQQLKKGIVGLQKGYHQINLMYFEDCASNELEIGISSLKIRENVIPDQMLFVK
;
A
#
# COMPACT_ATOMS: atom_id res chain seq x y z
N MET A 1 -64.68 33.81 11.29
CA MET A 1 -63.87 34.87 11.93
C MET A 1 -63.18 34.28 13.15
N ILE A 2 -61.85 34.22 13.10
CA ILE A 2 -60.90 34.52 14.19
C ILE A 2 -60.95 33.65 15.47
N ASP A 3 -59.89 32.83 15.57
CA ASP A 3 -58.95 32.62 16.69
C ASP A 3 -59.39 32.12 18.08
N GLY A 4 -58.90 30.92 18.41
CA GLY A 4 -57.73 30.77 19.29
C GLY A 4 -57.93 30.71 20.81
N CYS A 5 -57.85 29.50 21.40
CA CYS A 5 -57.11 29.29 22.65
C CYS A 5 -56.75 27.82 22.94
N ARG A 6 -55.44 27.56 22.83
CA ARG A 6 -54.54 26.58 23.49
C ARG A 6 -55.10 25.37 24.26
N VAL A 7 -54.75 24.18 23.77
CA VAL A 7 -54.45 23.00 24.61
C VAL A 7 -52.97 22.63 24.37
N VAL A 8 -52.14 22.85 25.39
CA VAL A 8 -50.77 22.32 25.48
C VAL A 8 -50.63 21.68 26.86
N SER A 9 -50.55 20.36 26.91
CA SER A 9 -49.80 19.59 27.91
C SER A 9 -50.17 18.11 27.77
N LEU A 10 -49.20 17.30 27.29
CA LEU A 10 -48.96 15.88 27.67
C LEU A 10 -48.12 15.20 26.57
N THR A 11 -46.86 15.57 26.44
CA THR A 11 -45.90 14.78 25.64
C THR A 11 -44.46 15.05 26.06
N LEU A 12 -44.14 14.91 27.35
CA LEU A 12 -42.76 15.04 27.85
C LEU A 12 -42.30 13.90 28.78
N GLU A 13 -43.15 12.93 29.14
CA GLU A 13 -42.74 11.85 30.05
C GLU A 13 -42.30 10.54 29.39
N LYS A 14 -42.55 10.31 28.09
CA LYS A 14 -42.12 9.05 27.42
C LYS A 14 -40.67 9.06 26.90
N ARG A 15 -39.97 10.20 26.90
CA ARG A 15 -38.55 10.29 26.46
C ARG A 15 -37.51 10.25 27.58
N LYS A 16 -37.90 10.43 28.86
CA LYS A 16 -36.98 10.33 30.01
C LYS A 16 -36.79 8.89 30.52
N MET A 17 -37.80 8.01 30.40
CA MET A 17 -37.67 6.62 30.89
C MET A 17 -36.80 5.70 30.00
N LYS A 18 -36.72 5.93 28.68
CA LYS A 18 -35.84 5.12 27.80
C LYS A 18 -34.34 5.43 27.95
N ARG A 19 -33.95 6.60 28.48
CA ARG A 19 -32.54 6.93 28.75
C ARG A 19 -32.05 6.42 30.09
N ILE A 20 -32.93 6.22 31.07
CA ILE A 20 -32.56 5.72 32.41
C ILE A 20 -32.36 4.20 32.40
N SER A 21 -33.15 3.45 31.62
CA SER A 21 -33.00 1.99 31.52
C SER A 21 -31.73 1.52 30.80
N ILE A 22 -31.18 2.33 29.87
CA ILE A 22 -29.92 2.02 29.16
C ILE A 22 -28.69 2.32 30.04
N VAL A 23 -28.77 3.37 30.88
CA VAL A 23 -27.70 3.71 31.83
C VAL A 23 -27.61 2.68 32.96
N ILE A 24 -28.74 2.13 33.42
CA ILE A 24 -28.75 1.07 34.44
C ILE A 24 -28.25 -0.27 33.88
N LEU A 25 -28.52 -0.59 32.59
CA LEU A 25 -27.94 -1.78 31.96
C LEU A 25 -26.42 -1.65 31.74
N LEU A 26 -25.91 -0.46 31.40
CA LEU A 26 -24.46 -0.23 31.30
C LEU A 26 -23.76 -0.34 32.66
N PHE A 27 -24.35 0.18 33.74
CA PHE A 27 -23.79 0.06 35.08
C PHE A 27 -23.83 -1.37 35.63
N ALA A 28 -24.82 -2.19 35.24
CA ALA A 28 -24.88 -3.59 35.63
C ALA A 28 -23.84 -4.45 34.90
N VAL A 29 -23.55 -4.18 33.62
CA VAL A 29 -22.47 -4.87 32.88
C VAL A 29 -21.09 -4.47 33.41
N ILE A 30 -20.90 -3.20 33.81
CA ILE A 30 -19.64 -2.73 34.42
C ILE A 30 -19.42 -3.38 35.81
N ASN A 31 -20.47 -3.63 36.60
CA ASN A 31 -20.32 -4.29 37.90
C ASN A 31 -20.15 -5.81 37.84
N VAL A 32 -20.72 -6.49 36.84
CA VAL A 32 -20.53 -7.95 36.66
C VAL A 32 -19.13 -8.28 36.11
N PHE A 33 -18.51 -7.38 35.34
CA PHE A 33 -17.10 -7.53 34.94
C PHE A 33 -16.11 -6.93 35.95
N GLY A 34 -16.51 -5.91 36.71
CA GLY A 34 -15.66 -5.27 37.73
C GLY A 34 -15.34 -6.14 38.95
N GLN A 35 -16.13 -7.17 39.25
CA GLN A 35 -15.87 -8.08 40.38
C GLN A 35 -14.91 -9.24 40.09
N LYS A 36 -14.38 -9.38 38.87
CA LYS A 36 -13.27 -10.32 38.56
C LYS A 36 -11.88 -9.70 38.55
N PHE A 37 -11.75 -8.38 38.79
CA PHE A 37 -10.49 -7.64 38.74
C PHE A 37 -9.82 -7.43 40.11
N ASN A 38 -9.95 -8.37 41.04
CA ASN A 38 -9.40 -8.20 42.38
C ASN A 38 -8.77 -9.44 43.00
N ASN A 39 -8.10 -10.27 42.18
CA ASN A 39 -7.18 -11.31 42.66
C ASN A 39 -6.13 -11.64 41.58
N TYR A 40 -5.21 -10.72 41.34
CA TYR A 40 -3.87 -11.08 40.90
C TYR A 40 -2.91 -10.65 42.01
N PRO A 41 -2.24 -11.58 42.71
CA PRO A 41 -1.20 -11.18 43.62
C PRO A 41 -0.09 -10.52 42.81
N ALA A 42 0.36 -9.34 43.25
CA ALA A 42 1.65 -8.80 42.85
C ALA A 42 2.73 -9.78 43.33
N SER A 43 3.04 -10.81 42.54
CA SER A 43 4.06 -11.79 42.90
C SER A 43 5.39 -11.39 42.29
N GLN A 44 6.33 -11.05 43.16
CA GLN A 44 7.76 -10.83 42.87
C GLN A 44 8.52 -12.10 42.43
N ASP A 45 7.83 -13.21 42.17
CA ASP A 45 8.46 -14.49 41.80
C ASP A 45 7.78 -15.10 40.54
N ALA A 46 7.92 -14.44 39.39
CA ALA A 46 7.72 -15.12 38.10
C ALA A 46 9.05 -15.76 37.70
N ASN A 47 9.31 -16.92 38.29
CA ASN A 47 10.48 -17.75 38.03
C ASN A 47 10.68 -17.99 36.53
N SER A 48 11.95 -17.92 36.15
CA SER A 48 12.56 -17.88 34.83
C SER A 48 12.27 -19.05 33.88
N SER A 49 11.48 -20.06 34.24
CA SER A 49 11.28 -21.25 33.38
C SER A 49 10.24 -21.04 32.26
N LEU A 50 9.14 -20.32 32.51
CA LEU A 50 8.09 -20.06 31.50
C LEU A 50 8.57 -19.09 30.40
N CYS A 51 9.47 -18.17 30.72
CA CYS A 51 10.09 -17.26 29.75
C CYS A 51 11.28 -17.88 28.99
N GLN A 52 11.81 -19.00 29.49
CA GLN A 52 12.83 -19.80 28.81
C GLN A 52 12.14 -20.73 27.80
N GLU A 53 11.08 -21.43 28.21
CA GLU A 53 10.27 -22.26 27.30
C GLU A 53 9.67 -21.44 26.15
N HIS A 54 9.24 -20.19 26.38
CA HIS A 54 8.73 -19.30 25.32
C HIS A 54 9.83 -18.77 24.37
N ARG A 55 11.10 -18.77 24.79
CA ARG A 55 12.27 -18.36 23.98
C ARG A 55 12.87 -19.53 23.20
N ASP A 56 12.85 -20.72 23.80
CA ASP A 56 13.40 -21.94 23.21
C ASP A 56 12.37 -22.69 22.32
N LEU A 57 11.07 -22.30 22.38
CA LEU A 57 9.98 -22.74 21.51
C LEU A 57 9.57 -21.69 20.45
N MET A 58 10.48 -20.85 19.96
CA MET A 58 10.25 -20.14 18.69
C MET A 58 10.92 -20.87 17.51
N PRO A 59 10.41 -22.04 17.05
CA PRO A 59 10.49 -22.27 15.62
C PRO A 59 9.73 -21.10 14.99
N PHE A 60 10.37 -20.39 14.06
CA PHE A 60 9.83 -19.25 13.32
C PHE A 60 8.31 -19.35 13.20
N PHE A 61 7.57 -18.58 14.01
CA PHE A 61 6.12 -18.58 13.93
C PHE A 61 5.78 -18.21 12.48
N LYS A 62 5.23 -19.18 11.75
CA LYS A 62 4.88 -19.03 10.36
C LYS A 62 3.57 -18.27 10.30
N ILE A 63 3.53 -17.24 9.49
CA ILE A 63 2.30 -16.54 9.15
C ILE A 63 1.94 -16.97 7.74
N ASN A 64 0.68 -17.35 7.51
CA ASN A 64 0.21 -17.85 6.23
C ASN A 64 -1.02 -17.05 5.82
N PHE A 65 -1.27 -16.99 4.51
CA PHE A 65 -2.58 -16.61 3.99
C PHE A 65 -3.68 -17.55 4.50
N ASN A 66 -4.92 -17.07 4.56
CA ASN A 66 -6.07 -17.91 4.87
C ASN A 66 -6.42 -18.84 3.68
N GLU A 67 -7.47 -19.65 3.82
CA GLU A 67 -7.88 -20.60 2.77
C GLU A 67 -8.35 -19.89 1.48
N GLU A 68 -8.79 -18.64 1.60
CA GLU A 68 -9.20 -17.76 0.50
C GLU A 68 -8.03 -17.02 -0.16
N GLY A 69 -6.79 -17.17 0.33
CA GLY A 69 -5.62 -16.45 -0.19
C GLY A 69 -5.56 -14.98 0.25
N GLU A 70 -6.26 -14.60 1.32
CA GLU A 70 -6.29 -13.25 1.89
C GLU A 70 -5.48 -13.18 3.19
N PHE A 71 -4.87 -12.01 3.44
CA PHE A 71 -4.16 -11.73 4.68
C PHE A 71 -4.42 -10.31 5.16
N LYS A 72 -5.02 -10.18 6.35
CA LYS A 72 -5.50 -8.90 6.87
C LYS A 72 -4.61 -8.34 7.97
N ILE A 73 -4.10 -7.14 7.72
CA ILE A 73 -3.30 -6.35 8.65
C ILE A 73 -4.14 -5.18 9.18
N VAL A 74 -4.14 -4.99 10.50
CA VAL A 74 -4.60 -3.74 11.11
C VAL A 74 -3.38 -2.95 11.58
N GLN A 75 -3.23 -1.74 11.05
CA GLN A 75 -2.19 -0.79 11.44
C GLN A 75 -2.74 0.19 12.48
N PHE A 76 -2.18 0.16 13.69
CA PHE A 76 -2.35 1.22 14.68
C PHE A 76 -1.08 2.06 14.77
N THR A 77 -1.23 3.36 14.96
CA THR A 77 -0.11 4.31 14.97
C THR A 77 -0.40 5.48 15.88
N ASP A 78 0.64 6.12 16.41
CA ASP A 78 0.52 7.38 17.17
C ASP A 78 -0.50 7.23 18.30
N ILE A 79 -0.32 6.19 19.12
CA ILE A 79 -1.21 5.89 20.25
C ILE A 79 -0.95 6.86 21.41
N HIS A 80 0.30 7.30 21.60
CA HIS A 80 0.70 8.18 22.70
C HIS A 80 0.20 7.67 24.06
N TRP A 81 0.54 6.41 24.38
CA TRP A 81 0.17 5.80 25.64
C TRP A 81 1.06 6.33 26.78
N GLU A 82 0.40 6.76 27.86
CA GLU A 82 1.03 7.00 29.15
C GLU A 82 0.14 6.34 30.22
N SER A 83 0.72 5.47 31.04
CA SER A 83 -0.02 4.67 32.02
C SER A 83 -0.82 5.55 32.99
N GLY A 84 -2.13 5.30 33.10
CA GLY A 84 -3.02 6.00 34.04
C GLY A 84 -3.79 7.19 33.45
N LEU A 85 -3.53 7.59 32.20
CA LEU A 85 -4.33 8.63 31.55
C LEU A 85 -5.76 8.15 31.25
N VAL A 86 -6.74 9.04 31.41
CA VAL A 86 -8.15 8.72 31.17
C VAL A 86 -8.41 8.39 29.70
N GLY A 87 -7.69 9.04 28.78
CA GLY A 87 -7.81 8.80 27.34
C GLY A 87 -7.48 7.37 26.93
N ASN A 88 -6.60 6.67 27.67
CA ASN A 88 -6.28 5.27 27.42
C ASN A 88 -7.51 4.37 27.31
N LYS A 89 -8.57 4.64 28.10
CA LYS A 89 -9.83 3.89 28.02
C LYS A 89 -10.53 4.04 26.67
N MET A 90 -10.50 5.25 26.10
CA MET A 90 -11.08 5.52 24.78
C MET A 90 -10.26 4.88 23.66
N THR A 91 -8.93 4.96 23.75
CA THR A 91 -8.01 4.24 22.86
C THR A 91 -8.27 2.74 22.90
N THR A 92 -8.25 2.13 24.09
CA THR A 92 -8.49 0.68 24.28
C THR A 92 -9.83 0.27 23.70
N LEU A 93 -10.92 0.98 24.02
CA LEU A 93 -12.24 0.66 23.49
C LEU A 93 -12.27 0.74 21.95
N SER A 94 -11.61 1.74 21.36
CA SER A 94 -11.51 1.87 19.90
C SER A 94 -10.77 0.68 19.28
N MET A 95 -9.61 0.33 19.83
CA MET A 95 -8.81 -0.82 19.38
C MET A 95 -9.59 -2.12 19.50
N GLU A 96 -10.22 -2.38 20.64
CA GLU A 96 -11.03 -3.58 20.84
C GLU A 96 -12.16 -3.71 19.81
N ILE A 97 -12.92 -2.63 19.58
CA ILE A 97 -14.00 -2.61 18.57
C ILE A 97 -13.44 -2.88 17.16
N ILE A 98 -12.29 -2.29 16.83
CA ILE A 98 -11.67 -2.47 15.50
C ILE A 98 -11.18 -3.90 15.33
N LEU A 99 -10.47 -4.45 16.33
CA LEU A 99 -9.98 -5.83 16.31
C LEU A 99 -11.13 -6.84 16.18
N ASP A 100 -12.25 -6.61 16.88
CA ASP A 100 -13.42 -7.50 16.83
C ASP A 100 -14.16 -7.40 15.48
N LYS A 101 -14.13 -6.23 14.83
CA LYS A 101 -14.78 -5.99 13.53
C LYS A 101 -13.95 -6.51 12.36
N GLU A 102 -12.66 -6.22 12.37
CA GLU A 102 -11.76 -6.53 11.24
C GLU A 102 -11.17 -7.92 11.35
N LYS A 103 -11.02 -8.48 12.56
CA LYS A 103 -10.43 -9.81 12.81
C LYS A 103 -9.11 -10.00 12.05
N PRO A 104 -8.09 -9.17 12.29
CA PRO A 104 -6.84 -9.23 11.55
C PRO A 104 -6.03 -10.48 11.88
N ASP A 105 -5.26 -10.93 10.90
CA ASP A 105 -4.24 -11.98 11.04
C ASP A 105 -2.96 -11.44 11.72
N LEU A 106 -2.69 -10.14 11.53
CA LEU A 106 -1.55 -9.44 12.12
C LEU A 106 -1.92 -8.00 12.50
N VAL A 107 -1.42 -7.54 13.63
CA VAL A 107 -1.41 -6.11 13.97
C VAL A 107 -0.01 -5.54 13.78
N VAL A 108 0.08 -4.41 13.07
CA VAL A 108 1.32 -3.65 12.92
C VAL A 108 1.19 -2.34 13.69
N LEU A 109 2.11 -2.10 14.63
CA LEU A 109 2.22 -0.85 15.37
C LEU A 109 3.31 0.02 14.72
N THR A 110 2.94 1.16 14.13
CA THR A 110 3.89 2.01 13.38
C THR A 110 4.36 3.24 14.15
N GLY A 111 4.85 3.03 15.37
CA GLY A 111 5.56 4.02 16.16
C GLY A 111 4.68 4.99 16.94
N ASP A 112 5.33 5.66 17.90
CA ASP A 112 4.75 6.57 18.89
C ASP A 112 3.61 5.89 19.68
N ILE A 113 3.94 4.71 20.20
CA ILE A 113 3.00 3.84 20.88
C ILE A 113 2.96 4.12 22.38
N VAL A 114 4.11 4.03 23.05
CA VAL A 114 4.25 4.31 24.49
C VAL A 114 5.30 5.41 24.65
N THR A 115 4.83 6.62 24.90
CA THR A 115 5.65 7.82 24.73
C THR A 115 6.14 8.40 26.04
N LEU A 116 5.43 8.15 27.15
CA LEU A 116 5.72 8.73 28.47
C LEU A 116 5.36 7.76 29.60
N GLY A 117 5.89 8.03 30.79
CA GLY A 117 5.56 7.32 32.03
C GLY A 117 6.31 5.99 32.21
N ASP A 118 5.70 5.04 32.93
CA ASP A 118 6.28 3.71 33.11
C ASP A 118 6.19 2.92 31.79
N ILE A 119 7.32 2.82 31.09
CA ILE A 119 7.42 2.25 29.76
C ILE A 119 7.07 0.76 29.75
N ALA A 120 7.59 -0.03 30.70
CA ALA A 120 7.31 -1.47 30.75
C ALA A 120 5.83 -1.75 31.03
N LYS A 121 5.25 -0.99 31.97
CA LYS A 121 3.82 -1.06 32.26
C LYS A 121 2.98 -0.60 31.07
N GLY A 122 3.34 0.52 30.46
CA GLY A 122 2.63 1.08 29.30
C GLY A 122 2.57 0.10 28.14
N TRP A 123 3.69 -0.55 27.82
CA TRP A 123 3.73 -1.59 26.79
C TRP A 123 2.86 -2.79 27.12
N SER A 124 2.86 -3.26 28.38
CA SER A 124 1.97 -4.34 28.82
C SER A 124 0.48 -3.98 28.68
N GLU A 125 0.11 -2.74 29.00
CA GLU A 125 -1.26 -2.24 28.92
C GLU A 125 -1.74 -2.05 27.47
N VAL A 126 -0.97 -1.35 26.64
CA VAL A 126 -1.37 -0.98 25.28
C VAL A 126 -1.54 -2.20 24.37
N VAL A 127 -0.77 -3.28 24.61
CA VAL A 127 -0.86 -4.51 23.82
C VAL A 127 -1.88 -5.51 24.35
N ALA A 128 -2.46 -5.26 25.52
CA ALA A 128 -3.44 -6.15 26.13
C ALA A 128 -4.62 -6.52 25.20
N PRO A 129 -5.20 -5.59 24.39
CA PRO A 129 -6.27 -5.95 23.44
C PRO A 129 -5.89 -7.03 22.44
N MET A 130 -4.64 -7.04 21.96
CA MET A 130 -4.10 -8.03 21.04
C MET A 130 -3.79 -9.35 21.76
N VAL A 131 -3.11 -9.26 22.92
CA VAL A 131 -2.72 -10.44 23.72
C VAL A 131 -3.94 -11.23 24.19
N GLN A 132 -5.00 -10.55 24.65
CA GLN A 132 -6.24 -11.20 25.08
C GLN A 132 -6.96 -11.93 23.94
N ARG A 133 -6.83 -11.42 22.71
CA ARG A 133 -7.39 -12.02 21.49
C ARG A 133 -6.45 -13.02 20.83
N LYS A 134 -5.23 -13.20 21.37
CA LYS A 134 -4.16 -14.03 20.80
C LYS A 134 -3.79 -13.62 19.36
N ILE A 135 -3.92 -12.33 19.05
CA ILE A 135 -3.56 -11.78 17.75
C ILE A 135 -2.05 -11.50 17.77
N ASN A 136 -1.35 -12.00 16.77
CA ASN A 136 0.06 -11.72 16.60
C ASN A 136 0.26 -10.25 16.24
N TRP A 137 1.35 -9.66 16.73
CA TRP A 137 1.64 -8.26 16.48
C TRP A 137 3.13 -7.98 16.33
N VAL A 138 3.44 -6.93 15.58
CA VAL A 138 4.79 -6.41 15.36
C VAL A 138 4.81 -4.92 15.56
N VAL A 139 6.00 -4.37 15.77
CA VAL A 139 6.19 -2.93 15.97
C VAL A 139 7.46 -2.42 15.30
N VAL A 140 7.34 -1.24 14.72
CA VAL A 140 8.45 -0.32 14.42
C VAL A 140 8.31 0.88 15.35
N LEU A 141 9.42 1.34 15.91
CA LEU A 141 9.41 2.42 16.91
C LEU A 141 9.39 3.79 16.24
N GLY A 142 8.69 4.75 16.86
CA GLY A 142 8.67 6.15 16.47
C GLY A 142 9.68 7.00 17.22
N ASN A 143 9.63 8.31 17.02
CA ASN A 143 10.56 9.24 17.67
C ASN A 143 10.28 9.41 19.17
N HIS A 144 9.02 9.28 19.61
CA HIS A 144 8.62 9.43 21.00
C HIS A 144 8.83 8.15 21.85
N ASP A 145 8.91 6.97 21.23
CA ASP A 145 9.01 5.69 21.96
C ASP A 145 10.30 5.51 22.77
N SER A 146 11.28 6.41 22.61
CA SER A 146 12.58 6.35 23.31
C SER A 146 13.08 7.72 23.77
N GLU A 147 12.18 8.64 24.15
CA GLU A 147 12.55 9.97 24.68
C GLU A 147 12.75 9.99 26.20
N GLU A 148 12.21 9.01 26.91
CA GLU A 148 12.39 8.87 28.36
C GLU A 148 13.83 8.45 28.72
N LYS A 149 14.11 8.25 30.01
CA LYS A 149 15.42 7.79 30.52
C LYS A 149 15.74 6.31 30.19
N ILE A 150 15.21 5.79 29.09
CA ILE A 150 15.42 4.44 28.59
C ILE A 150 15.90 4.52 27.14
N THR A 151 16.87 3.70 26.79
CA THR A 151 17.38 3.65 25.42
C THR A 151 16.40 2.93 24.50
N ARG A 152 16.39 3.31 23.23
CA ARG A 152 15.63 2.60 22.18
C ARG A 152 15.88 1.09 22.15
N LYS A 153 17.12 0.67 22.47
CA LYS A 153 17.53 -0.74 22.59
C LYS A 153 16.84 -1.45 23.75
N GLU A 154 16.78 -0.81 24.92
CA GLU A 154 16.10 -1.37 26.10
C GLU A 154 14.58 -1.43 25.90
N VAL A 155 13.98 -0.42 25.27
CA VAL A 155 12.56 -0.45 24.87
C VAL A 155 12.28 -1.65 23.96
N TYR A 156 13.13 -1.87 22.97
CA TYR A 156 13.03 -3.01 22.06
C TYR A 156 13.18 -4.36 22.78
N ASP A 157 14.05 -4.45 23.78
CA ASP A 157 14.25 -5.66 24.58
C ASP A 157 13.01 -5.95 25.47
N ILE A 158 12.35 -4.92 26.00
CA ILE A 158 11.06 -5.06 26.71
C ILE A 158 10.00 -5.62 25.77
N ILE A 159 9.80 -4.99 24.61
CA ILE A 159 8.80 -5.36 23.60
C ILE A 159 8.97 -6.82 23.17
N SER A 160 10.21 -7.23 22.88
CA SER A 160 10.54 -8.58 22.40
C SER A 160 10.25 -9.67 23.43
N SER A 161 10.02 -9.31 24.70
CA SER A 161 9.65 -10.24 25.77
C SER A 161 8.14 -10.46 25.92
N LEU A 162 7.32 -9.66 25.22
CA LEU A 162 5.87 -9.67 25.35
C LEU A 162 5.23 -10.77 24.50
N LYS A 163 4.09 -11.29 24.97
CA LYS A 163 3.38 -12.40 24.32
C LYS A 163 2.82 -12.01 22.96
N PHE A 164 2.80 -12.96 22.03
CA PHE A 164 2.31 -12.81 20.65
C PHE A 164 3.07 -11.76 19.81
N ASN A 165 4.19 -11.25 20.32
CA ASN A 165 5.05 -10.36 19.55
C ASN A 165 5.88 -11.18 18.54
N LEU A 166 5.91 -10.74 17.28
CA LEU A 166 6.70 -11.35 16.21
C LEU A 166 7.90 -10.49 15.78
N THR A 167 8.20 -9.42 16.51
CA THR A 167 9.37 -8.56 16.26
C THR A 167 10.66 -9.40 16.36
N ARG A 168 11.55 -9.25 15.38
CA ARG A 168 12.74 -10.10 15.26
C ARG A 168 13.93 -9.59 16.07
N LYS A 169 14.93 -10.45 16.26
CA LYS A 169 16.18 -10.06 16.91
C LYS A 169 16.85 -8.91 16.13
N ARG A 170 17.47 -7.99 16.87
CA ARG A 170 18.28 -6.90 16.31
C ARG A 170 19.39 -7.44 15.41
N LEU A 171 19.68 -6.71 14.33
CA LEU A 171 20.81 -6.96 13.44
C LEU A 171 21.99 -6.10 13.90
N ASP A 172 23.04 -6.71 14.45
CA ASP A 172 24.14 -5.96 15.08
C ASP A 172 24.90 -5.05 14.09
N THR A 173 24.84 -5.36 12.78
CA THR A 173 25.52 -4.62 11.72
C THR A 173 24.64 -3.58 11.04
N VAL A 174 23.36 -3.47 11.40
CA VAL A 174 22.40 -2.54 10.75
C VAL A 174 21.97 -1.49 11.78
N PRO A 175 22.12 -0.18 11.49
CA PRO A 175 21.75 0.88 12.41
C PRO A 175 20.27 0.82 12.84
N GLY A 176 20.02 1.14 14.12
CA GLY A 176 18.68 1.13 14.72
C GLY A 176 18.28 -0.23 15.30
N VAL A 177 16.98 -0.41 15.54
CA VAL A 177 16.33 -1.63 16.03
C VAL A 177 15.04 -1.86 15.24
N GLY A 178 14.62 -3.11 15.06
CA GLY A 178 13.39 -3.37 14.29
C GLY A 178 13.56 -3.33 12.77
N ASN A 179 14.79 -3.50 12.27
CA ASN A 179 15.04 -3.81 10.86
C ASN A 179 14.91 -5.31 10.64
N PHE A 180 13.83 -5.76 10.01
CA PHE A 180 13.60 -7.18 9.70
C PHE A 180 12.56 -7.36 8.59
N SER A 181 12.52 -8.57 8.03
CA SER A 181 11.47 -9.00 7.10
C SER A 181 10.66 -10.16 7.70
N ILE A 182 9.39 -10.27 7.32
CA ILE A 182 8.53 -11.42 7.59
C ILE A 182 7.90 -11.88 6.28
N PRO A 183 8.23 -13.10 5.79
CA PRO A 183 7.48 -13.70 4.70
C PRO A 183 6.13 -14.19 5.20
N ILE A 184 5.06 -13.82 4.51
CA ILE A 184 3.75 -14.47 4.58
C ILE A 184 3.81 -15.64 3.59
N LEU A 185 3.45 -16.82 4.09
CA LEU A 185 3.52 -18.04 3.32
C LEU A 185 2.19 -18.35 2.62
N SER A 186 2.27 -18.89 1.42
CA SER A 186 1.16 -19.51 0.71
C SER A 186 0.68 -20.80 1.39
N SER A 187 -0.45 -21.35 0.93
CA SER A 187 -0.96 -22.64 1.39
C SER A 187 0.03 -23.81 1.21
N ASP A 188 0.95 -23.74 0.24
CA ASP A 188 2.01 -24.72 0.00
C ASP A 188 3.34 -24.41 0.73
N ASN A 189 3.29 -23.51 1.73
CA ASN A 189 4.42 -23.08 2.56
C ASN A 189 5.56 -22.36 1.80
N LYS A 190 5.28 -21.78 0.63
CA LYS A 190 6.25 -20.94 -0.09
C LYS A 190 6.13 -19.48 0.35
N GLU A 191 7.24 -18.75 0.25
CA GLU A 191 7.27 -17.30 0.47
C GLU A 191 6.41 -16.64 -0.63
N SER A 192 5.39 -15.87 -0.25
CA SER A 192 4.40 -15.31 -1.20
C SER A 192 4.37 -13.77 -1.15
N VAL A 193 4.19 -13.19 0.04
CA VAL A 193 4.29 -11.72 0.24
C VAL A 193 5.30 -11.41 1.34
N ILE A 194 6.14 -10.39 1.14
CA ILE A 194 7.13 -9.99 2.15
C ILE A 194 6.71 -8.69 2.85
N LEU A 195 6.70 -8.72 4.19
CA LEU A 195 6.54 -7.54 5.02
C LEU A 195 7.93 -7.04 5.46
N TYR A 196 8.31 -5.83 5.09
CA TYR A 196 9.55 -5.19 5.52
C TYR A 196 9.28 -4.16 6.62
N PHE A 197 10.14 -4.16 7.63
CA PHE A 197 10.08 -3.25 8.76
C PHE A 197 11.41 -2.52 8.89
N PHE A 198 11.36 -1.19 9.04
CA PHE A 198 12.54 -0.35 9.16
C PHE A 198 12.50 0.50 10.43
N ASP A 199 13.67 0.68 11.04
CA ASP A 199 13.88 1.75 12.00
C ASP A 199 14.04 3.09 11.27
N SER A 200 13.04 3.97 11.31
CA SER A 200 13.18 5.35 10.80
C SER A 200 13.95 6.27 11.75
N HIS A 201 14.47 5.74 12.85
CA HIS A 201 15.15 6.46 13.94
C HIS A 201 14.23 7.47 14.62
N ALA A 202 14.79 8.54 15.17
CA ALA A 202 14.07 9.59 15.89
C ALA A 202 14.51 10.98 15.40
N TYR A 203 15.47 11.59 16.10
CA TYR A 203 15.92 12.95 15.83
C TYR A 203 17.34 12.99 15.27
N SER A 204 17.57 13.94 14.37
CA SER A 204 18.90 14.18 13.82
C SER A 204 19.86 14.67 14.92
N ALA A 205 21.14 14.34 14.78
CA ALA A 205 22.18 14.92 15.63
C ALA A 205 22.22 16.45 15.48
N PRO A 206 22.62 17.21 16.51
CA PRO A 206 22.56 18.69 16.50
C PRO A 206 23.32 19.37 15.35
N ASN A 207 24.32 18.72 14.78
CA ASN A 207 25.12 19.22 13.66
C ASN A 207 24.59 18.80 12.27
N MET A 208 23.48 18.06 12.22
CA MET A 208 22.86 17.61 10.97
C MET A 208 21.67 18.51 10.60
N PRO A 209 21.37 18.68 9.30
CA PRO A 209 20.28 19.53 8.85
C PRO A 209 18.91 18.84 9.03
N GLY A 210 17.93 19.59 9.54
CA GLY A 210 16.57 19.10 9.78
C GLY A 210 16.37 18.53 11.18
N LYS A 211 15.11 18.31 11.56
CA LYS A 211 14.73 17.82 12.89
C LYS A 211 14.80 16.29 12.99
N TYR A 212 14.27 15.61 11.98
CA TYR A 212 14.08 14.16 11.98
C TYR A 212 15.18 13.44 11.25
N ASP A 213 15.61 12.33 11.83
CA ASP A 213 16.65 11.48 11.26
C ASP A 213 16.11 10.58 10.14
N TRP A 214 17.00 10.01 9.33
CA TRP A 214 16.64 9.22 8.14
C TRP A 214 17.19 7.79 8.19
N ILE A 215 16.58 6.91 7.38
CA ILE A 215 17.02 5.53 7.17
C ILE A 215 18.42 5.51 6.51
N LYS A 216 19.36 4.80 7.14
CA LYS A 216 20.78 4.81 6.76
C LYS A 216 21.07 3.97 5.51
N HIS A 217 22.19 4.24 4.85
CA HIS A 217 22.66 3.44 3.71
C HIS A 217 22.87 1.96 4.05
N ASP A 218 23.27 1.65 5.29
CA ASP A 218 23.40 0.26 5.74
C ASP A 218 22.04 -0.45 5.84
N GLN A 219 20.98 0.27 6.23
CA GLN A 219 19.61 -0.26 6.21
C GLN A 219 19.11 -0.46 4.77
N GLN A 220 19.43 0.46 3.87
CA GLN A 220 19.10 0.33 2.44
C GLN A 220 19.84 -0.86 1.81
N SER A 221 21.12 -1.05 2.16
CA SER A 221 21.94 -2.17 1.70
C SER A 221 21.42 -3.49 2.25
N TRP A 222 21.02 -3.53 3.52
CA TRP A 222 20.34 -4.68 4.11
C TRP A 222 19.06 -5.03 3.33
N TYR A 223 18.18 -4.05 3.10
CA TYR A 223 16.94 -4.29 2.36
C TYR A 223 17.20 -4.79 0.92
N ARG A 224 18.10 -4.12 0.18
CA ARG A 224 18.50 -4.57 -1.17
C ARG A 224 18.95 -6.03 -1.17
N ASN A 225 19.78 -6.41 -0.21
CA ASN A 225 20.27 -7.77 -0.09
C ASN A 225 19.16 -8.77 0.28
N GLU A 226 18.22 -8.40 1.16
CA GLU A 226 17.09 -9.26 1.52
C GLU A 226 16.12 -9.44 0.35
N SER A 227 15.72 -8.35 -0.31
CA SER A 227 14.88 -8.39 -1.51
C SER A 227 15.51 -9.26 -2.59
N THR A 228 16.79 -9.03 -2.91
CA THR A 228 17.51 -9.83 -3.91
C THR A 228 17.50 -11.33 -3.57
N LYS A 229 17.61 -11.71 -2.28
CA LYS A 229 17.53 -13.13 -1.88
C LYS A 229 16.14 -13.72 -2.12
N TYR A 230 15.08 -12.99 -1.78
CA TYR A 230 13.70 -13.45 -2.04
C TYR A 230 13.44 -13.58 -3.54
N THR A 231 13.83 -12.57 -4.33
CA THR A 231 13.75 -12.58 -5.79
C THR A 231 14.49 -13.79 -6.40
N GLN A 232 15.73 -14.05 -5.98
CA GLN A 232 16.50 -15.20 -6.47
C GLN A 232 15.85 -16.54 -6.14
N LYS A 233 15.22 -16.68 -4.97
CA LYS A 233 14.47 -17.88 -4.60
C LYS A 233 13.18 -18.05 -5.40
N ASN A 234 12.60 -16.94 -5.88
CA ASN A 234 11.38 -16.92 -6.67
C ASN A 234 11.67 -16.84 -8.18
N ASN A 235 12.59 -17.67 -8.68
CA ASN A 235 12.94 -17.75 -10.11
C ASN A 235 13.41 -16.42 -10.73
N ASN A 236 14.03 -15.55 -9.93
CA ASN A 236 14.43 -14.18 -10.29
C ASN A 236 13.26 -13.21 -10.53
N GLU A 237 12.05 -13.56 -10.08
CA GLU A 237 10.90 -12.66 -10.08
C GLU A 237 10.71 -12.06 -8.67
N PRO A 238 10.61 -10.73 -8.52
CA PRO A 238 10.35 -10.11 -7.22
C PRO A 238 9.03 -10.58 -6.62
N LEU A 239 9.01 -10.84 -5.31
CA LEU A 239 7.78 -11.14 -4.58
C LEU A 239 7.03 -9.85 -4.22
N PRO A 240 5.69 -9.81 -4.30
CA PRO A 240 4.92 -8.67 -3.84
C PRO A 240 5.22 -8.36 -2.38
N SER A 241 5.45 -7.09 -2.06
CA SER A 241 5.96 -6.68 -0.75
C SER A 241 5.39 -5.35 -0.28
N VAL A 242 5.38 -5.13 1.03
CA VAL A 242 5.00 -3.84 1.64
C VAL A 242 5.99 -3.47 2.74
N ALA A 243 6.18 -2.18 2.98
CA ALA A 243 7.12 -1.66 3.98
C ALA A 243 6.41 -0.85 5.07
N PHE A 244 6.92 -0.95 6.30
CA PHE A 244 6.44 -0.21 7.47
C PHE A 244 7.58 0.50 8.19
N PHE A 245 7.38 1.77 8.52
CA PHE A 245 8.25 2.56 9.39
C PHE A 245 7.50 3.80 9.89
N HIS A 246 8.03 4.52 10.88
CA HIS A 246 7.25 5.57 11.53
C HIS A 246 7.33 6.92 10.79
N ILE A 247 8.53 7.45 10.59
CA ILE A 247 8.74 8.79 10.00
C ILE A 247 8.65 8.71 8.47
N PRO A 248 7.81 9.53 7.81
CA PRO A 248 7.60 9.50 6.36
C PRO A 248 8.88 9.83 5.58
N LEU A 249 9.01 9.26 4.38
CA LEU A 249 10.06 9.65 3.44
C LEU A 249 9.79 11.04 2.85
N PRO A 250 10.80 11.76 2.34
CA PRO A 250 10.60 13.04 1.66
C PRO A 250 9.58 13.00 0.51
N GLU A 251 9.48 11.88 -0.21
CA GLU A 251 8.58 11.65 -1.35
C GLU A 251 7.09 11.80 -0.99
N TYR A 252 6.72 11.64 0.29
CA TYR A 252 5.35 11.91 0.75
C TYR A 252 4.91 13.37 0.50
N LYS A 253 5.85 14.30 0.30
CA LYS A 253 5.55 15.69 -0.07
C LYS A 253 4.95 15.82 -1.47
N GLU A 254 5.34 14.92 -2.37
CA GLU A 254 4.95 14.92 -3.79
C GLU A 254 3.52 14.37 -4.01
N ILE A 255 2.95 13.69 -3.01
CA ILE A 255 1.58 13.15 -3.10
C ILE A 255 0.56 14.28 -3.10
N ILE A 256 -0.13 14.48 -4.22
CA ILE A 256 -1.22 15.45 -4.33
C ILE A 256 -2.55 14.74 -4.04
N ILE A 257 -3.38 15.34 -3.17
CA ILE A 257 -4.76 14.86 -2.92
C ILE A 257 -5.62 15.24 -4.13
N GLY A 258 -6.32 14.26 -4.70
CA GLY A 258 -7.09 14.46 -5.93
C GLY A 258 -7.70 13.16 -6.43
N GLU A 259 -7.85 13.03 -7.75
CA GLU A 259 -8.53 11.87 -8.35
C GLU A 259 -7.82 10.53 -8.04
N THR A 260 -6.49 10.52 -7.95
CA THR A 260 -5.67 9.32 -7.76
C THR A 260 -5.27 9.03 -6.30
N THR A 261 -5.62 9.92 -5.36
CA THR A 261 -5.24 9.85 -3.93
C THR A 261 -6.48 9.98 -3.06
N ILE A 262 -6.56 9.33 -1.89
CA ILE A 262 -7.70 9.47 -0.96
C ILE A 262 -7.25 9.64 0.48
N GLY A 263 -8.18 10.03 1.35
CA GLY A 263 -7.96 10.28 2.77
C GLY A 263 -7.71 11.76 3.06
N GLN A 264 -7.27 12.06 4.27
CA GLN A 264 -7.07 13.43 4.74
C GLN A 264 -5.58 13.79 4.78
N ARG A 265 -5.26 15.01 4.35
CA ARG A 265 -3.94 15.64 4.45
C ARG A 265 -4.11 17.01 5.10
N ASP A 266 -4.41 17.00 6.40
CA ASP A 266 -4.77 18.21 7.13
C ASP A 266 -3.56 18.84 7.84
N GLU A 267 -2.35 18.33 7.60
CA GLU A 267 -1.09 18.96 8.01
C GLU A 267 0.11 18.68 7.07
N GLY A 268 1.22 19.39 7.30
CA GLY A 268 2.44 19.23 6.53
C GLY A 268 3.10 17.85 6.71
N ILE A 269 4.03 17.52 5.82
CA ILE A 269 4.79 16.26 5.87
C ILE A 269 6.06 16.46 6.68
N SER A 270 6.12 15.83 7.85
CA SER A 270 7.25 15.92 8.78
C SER A 270 8.33 14.88 8.47
N SER A 271 8.79 14.85 7.22
CA SER A 271 9.88 13.98 6.78
C SER A 271 11.25 14.52 7.23
N PRO A 272 12.31 13.71 7.17
CA PRO A 272 13.68 14.20 7.23
C PRO A 272 13.93 15.26 6.14
N ARG A 273 14.86 16.18 6.41
CA ARG A 273 15.32 17.14 5.39
C ARG A 273 16.22 16.48 4.35
N ILE A 274 16.97 15.46 4.76
CA ILE A 274 17.85 14.68 3.90
C ILE A 274 17.06 13.54 3.27
N ASN A 275 17.10 13.44 1.94
CA ASN A 275 16.68 12.24 1.23
C ASN A 275 17.89 11.31 1.10
N SER A 276 17.80 10.14 1.73
CA SER A 276 18.87 9.15 1.75
C SER A 276 18.80 8.14 0.61
N GLY A 277 17.75 8.15 -0.22
CA GLY A 277 17.59 7.28 -1.38
C GLY A 277 16.88 5.95 -1.14
N LEU A 278 16.18 5.74 -0.02
CA LEU A 278 15.46 4.46 0.18
C LEU A 278 14.41 4.21 -0.90
N PHE A 279 13.66 5.25 -1.29
CA PHE A 279 12.63 5.14 -2.31
C PHE A 279 13.19 4.67 -3.65
N SER A 280 14.35 5.20 -4.07
CA SER A 280 15.00 4.74 -5.30
C SER A 280 15.46 3.28 -5.20
N VAL A 281 15.94 2.83 -4.04
CA VAL A 281 16.26 1.40 -3.84
C VAL A 281 15.00 0.53 -3.98
N MET A 282 13.85 0.99 -3.48
CA MET A 282 12.58 0.25 -3.62
C MET A 282 12.10 0.18 -5.07
N LEU A 283 12.24 1.26 -5.84
CA LEU A 283 11.98 1.25 -7.29
C LEU A 283 12.90 0.26 -8.03
N GLU A 284 14.20 0.25 -7.69
CA GLU A 284 15.18 -0.67 -8.29
C GLU A 284 14.85 -2.15 -8.00
N GLN A 285 14.38 -2.45 -6.78
CA GLN A 285 14.05 -3.82 -6.36
C GLN A 285 12.71 -4.32 -6.91
N ARG A 286 11.77 -3.40 -7.24
CA ARG A 286 10.47 -3.69 -7.87
C ARG A 286 9.53 -4.61 -7.06
N ASP A 287 9.81 -4.86 -5.79
CA ASP A 287 9.00 -5.70 -4.91
C ASP A 287 7.93 -4.90 -4.12
N ILE A 288 8.24 -3.67 -3.71
CA ILE A 288 7.34 -2.85 -2.88
C ILE A 288 6.12 -2.34 -3.66
N MET A 289 4.94 -2.69 -3.17
CA MET A 289 3.63 -2.15 -3.58
C MET A 289 3.26 -0.90 -2.79
N GLY A 290 3.54 -0.91 -1.49
CA GLY A 290 3.08 0.12 -0.56
C GLY A 290 4.02 0.33 0.62
N ILE A 291 4.12 1.58 1.04
CA ILE A 291 4.87 2.04 2.21
C ILE A 291 3.86 2.64 3.19
N PHE A 292 3.85 2.16 4.43
CA PHE A 292 2.89 2.54 5.46
C PHE A 292 3.59 3.19 6.66
N VAL A 293 3.18 4.41 7.00
CA VAL A 293 3.82 5.25 8.01
C VAL A 293 2.86 5.84 9.05
N GLY A 294 3.41 6.47 10.09
CA GLY A 294 2.67 7.16 11.16
C GLY A 294 3.03 8.65 11.23
N HIS A 295 3.30 9.16 12.42
CA HIS A 295 3.99 10.42 12.73
C HIS A 295 3.19 11.72 12.55
N ASN A 296 2.42 11.85 11.48
CA ASN A 296 1.57 13.01 11.24
C ASN A 296 0.10 12.67 11.52
N HIS A 297 -0.39 13.10 12.68
CA HIS A 297 -1.65 12.63 13.26
C HIS A 297 -2.90 13.14 12.53
N ASN A 298 -2.77 14.23 11.77
CA ASN A 298 -3.84 14.76 10.93
C ASN A 298 -3.78 14.29 9.47
N ASN A 299 -2.85 13.38 9.16
CA ASN A 299 -2.75 12.75 7.86
C ASN A 299 -3.18 11.28 7.97
N ASP A 300 -3.99 10.84 7.03
CA ASP A 300 -4.30 9.41 6.82
C ASP A 300 -4.53 9.10 5.35
N PHE A 301 -3.93 9.91 4.48
CA PHE A 301 -4.05 9.72 3.04
C PHE A 301 -3.24 8.53 2.54
N ILE A 302 -3.62 8.05 1.36
CA ILE A 302 -2.88 7.08 0.56
C ILE A 302 -2.96 7.50 -0.91
N GLY A 303 -1.81 7.51 -1.59
CA GLY A 303 -1.70 7.82 -3.01
C GLY A 303 -0.50 7.13 -3.64
N ILE A 304 -0.49 7.01 -4.97
CA ILE A 304 0.60 6.35 -5.70
C ILE A 304 1.59 7.41 -6.19
N HIS A 305 2.87 7.17 -5.92
CA HIS A 305 3.99 7.91 -6.47
C HIS A 305 4.94 6.91 -7.13
N ASP A 306 5.22 7.08 -8.43
CA ASP A 306 6.10 6.22 -9.22
C ASP A 306 5.87 4.71 -8.97
N ASN A 307 4.63 4.25 -9.15
CA ASN A 307 4.18 2.87 -8.92
C ASN A 307 4.24 2.35 -7.48
N ILE A 308 4.53 3.16 -6.47
CA ILE A 308 4.49 2.76 -5.06
C ILE A 308 3.43 3.56 -4.32
N ALA A 309 2.54 2.88 -3.59
CA ALA A 309 1.59 3.54 -2.71
C ALA A 309 2.30 4.10 -1.45
N LEU A 310 2.14 5.40 -1.20
CA LEU A 310 2.61 6.07 0.01
C LEU A 310 1.41 6.35 0.92
N ALA A 311 1.38 5.72 2.09
CA ALA A 311 0.20 5.65 2.95
C ALA A 311 0.49 6.07 4.39
N TYR A 312 -0.26 7.04 4.90
CA TYR A 312 -0.33 7.32 6.33
C TYR A 312 -1.35 6.39 7.01
N GLY A 313 -0.98 5.85 8.17
CA GLY A 313 -1.91 5.25 9.12
C GLY A 313 -2.84 6.30 9.74
N ARG A 314 -3.97 5.85 10.27
CA ARG A 314 -4.87 6.72 11.05
C ARG A 314 -4.40 6.75 12.50
N CYS A 315 -4.14 7.94 13.04
CA CYS A 315 -3.86 8.11 14.47
C CYS A 315 -4.88 7.36 15.34
N SER A 316 -4.36 6.53 16.25
CA SER A 316 -5.15 5.58 17.04
C SER A 316 -5.38 6.04 18.47
N GLY A 317 -4.54 6.94 18.97
CA GLY A 317 -4.52 7.39 20.35
C GLY A 317 -5.41 8.59 20.63
N SER A 318 -6.20 8.56 21.70
CA SER A 318 -6.95 9.75 22.12
C SER A 318 -6.12 10.77 22.91
N ASN A 319 -4.92 10.40 23.35
CA ASN A 319 -4.01 11.34 24.04
C ASN A 319 -3.12 12.10 23.05
N ALA A 320 -3.02 11.60 21.81
CA ALA A 320 -2.30 12.26 20.74
C ALA A 320 -3.04 13.55 20.33
N TYR A 321 -2.29 14.55 19.85
CA TYR A 321 -2.92 15.71 19.22
C TYR A 321 -3.59 15.30 17.91
N GLY A 322 -4.57 16.08 17.46
CA GLY A 322 -5.19 15.88 16.15
C GLY A 322 -6.71 16.06 16.18
N ASN A 323 -7.28 16.30 15.00
CA ASN A 323 -8.72 16.50 14.79
C ASN A 323 -9.39 15.28 14.17
N LEU A 324 -8.59 14.34 13.66
CA LEU A 324 -9.05 13.09 13.10
C LEU A 324 -9.69 12.22 14.18
N ARG A 325 -10.89 11.70 13.89
CA ARG A 325 -11.47 10.66 14.75
C ARG A 325 -10.51 9.46 14.78
N ILE A 326 -10.15 9.04 16.00
CA ILE A 326 -9.24 7.92 16.22
C ILE A 326 -9.73 6.64 15.54
N GLY A 327 -8.79 5.87 15.04
CA GLY A 327 -9.08 4.68 14.26
C GLY A 327 -7.82 3.91 13.91
N ALA A 328 -7.89 3.18 12.81
CA ALA A 328 -6.79 2.39 12.25
C ALA A 328 -6.87 2.42 10.72
N ARG A 329 -5.76 2.08 10.09
CA ARG A 329 -5.75 1.66 8.69
C ARG A 329 -5.81 0.14 8.64
N VAL A 330 -6.60 -0.40 7.72
CA VAL A 330 -6.60 -1.83 7.39
C VAL A 330 -5.93 -2.00 6.04
N ILE A 331 -5.16 -3.08 5.91
CA ILE A 331 -4.45 -3.47 4.69
C ILE A 331 -4.77 -4.95 4.47
N GLU A 332 -5.32 -5.28 3.31
CA GLU A 332 -5.67 -6.64 2.92
C GLU A 332 -4.80 -7.02 1.73
N LEU A 333 -3.97 -8.03 1.93
CA LEU A 333 -3.01 -8.55 0.97
C LEU A 333 -3.57 -9.81 0.35
N PHE A 334 -3.19 -10.09 -0.90
CA PHE A 334 -3.64 -11.24 -1.66
C PHE A 334 -2.44 -12.10 -2.07
N GLN A 335 -2.60 -13.42 -1.96
CA GLN A 335 -1.52 -14.38 -2.18
C GLN A 335 -0.97 -14.27 -3.61
N ASP A 336 0.35 -14.08 -3.73
CA ASP A 336 1.10 -14.01 -4.99
C ASP A 336 0.69 -12.84 -5.92
N GLU A 337 -0.09 -11.87 -5.44
CA GLU A 337 -0.56 -10.74 -6.25
C GLU A 337 0.18 -9.44 -5.90
N PHE A 338 0.56 -8.66 -6.94
CA PHE A 338 0.98 -7.27 -6.79
C PHE A 338 -0.23 -6.34 -6.56
N HIS A 339 -1.04 -6.70 -5.58
CA HIS A 339 -2.33 -6.11 -5.27
C HIS A 339 -2.55 -6.03 -3.76
N PHE A 340 -3.17 -4.95 -3.31
CA PHE A 340 -3.70 -4.85 -1.96
C PHE A 340 -4.90 -3.90 -1.91
N ASP A 341 -5.80 -4.18 -0.99
CA ASP A 341 -6.88 -3.29 -0.60
C ASP A 341 -6.51 -2.58 0.71
N SER A 342 -6.91 -1.32 0.85
CA SER A 342 -6.73 -0.60 2.12
C SER A 342 -7.90 0.33 2.42
N TRP A 343 -8.26 0.47 3.68
CA TRP A 343 -9.30 1.41 4.10
C TRP A 343 -9.03 1.95 5.50
N ILE A 344 -9.72 3.03 5.84
CA ILE A 344 -9.72 3.59 7.19
C ILE A 344 -10.92 3.04 7.95
N VAL A 345 -10.65 2.50 9.14
CA VAL A 345 -11.69 2.05 10.07
C VAL A 345 -11.66 2.88 11.34
N THR A 346 -12.85 3.29 11.78
CA THR A 346 -13.09 3.87 13.10
C THR A 346 -14.07 2.98 13.84
N ALA A 347 -14.24 3.21 15.16
CA ALA A 347 -15.26 2.51 15.93
C ALA A 347 -16.68 2.58 15.32
N SER A 348 -17.00 3.60 14.49
CA SER A 348 -18.33 3.77 13.87
C SER A 348 -18.45 3.37 12.41
N LYS A 349 -17.39 3.49 11.59
CA LYS A 349 -17.49 3.36 10.13
C LYS A 349 -16.17 2.96 9.49
N LYS A 350 -16.27 2.31 8.33
CA LYS A 350 -15.21 2.19 7.33
C LYS A 350 -15.35 3.32 6.29
N LYS A 351 -14.25 3.84 5.77
CA LYS A 351 -14.22 4.86 4.70
C LYS A 351 -12.91 4.78 3.93
N ASP A 352 -12.84 5.56 2.85
CA ASP A 352 -11.62 5.78 2.06
C ASP A 352 -11.00 4.44 1.62
N LYS A 353 -11.80 3.60 0.93
CA LYS A 353 -11.31 2.36 0.33
C LYS A 353 -10.39 2.71 -0.85
N PHE A 354 -9.19 2.15 -0.80
CA PHE A 354 -8.12 2.25 -1.79
C PHE A 354 -7.83 0.86 -2.33
N ILE A 355 -7.51 0.79 -3.61
CA ILE A 355 -7.13 -0.44 -4.29
C ILE A 355 -5.83 -0.17 -5.06
N TYR A 356 -4.82 -1.00 -4.88
CA TYR A 356 -3.53 -0.90 -5.57
C TYR A 356 -3.43 -1.95 -6.69
N PRO A 357 -2.82 -1.65 -7.86
CA PRO A 357 -2.18 -0.39 -8.25
C PRO A 357 -3.15 0.63 -8.84
N SER A 358 -4.46 0.37 -8.80
CA SER A 358 -5.45 1.17 -9.51
C SER A 358 -6.67 1.50 -8.64
N LYS A 359 -6.89 2.80 -8.40
CA LYS A 359 -8.12 3.32 -7.78
C LYS A 359 -9.25 3.55 -8.81
N ASN A 360 -8.91 3.81 -10.07
CA ASN A 360 -9.85 4.28 -11.12
C ASN A 360 -10.20 3.21 -12.18
N LEU A 361 -9.68 1.99 -12.06
CA LEU A 361 -9.99 0.87 -12.97
C LEU A 361 -10.98 -0.12 -12.35
N VAL A 362 -11.78 0.35 -11.40
CA VAL A 362 -12.89 -0.43 -10.86
C VAL A 362 -13.97 -0.48 -11.92
N ILE A 363 -14.31 -1.70 -12.37
CA ILE A 363 -15.45 -1.95 -13.27
C ILE A 363 -16.68 -1.29 -12.65
N SER A 364 -17.19 -0.23 -13.26
CA SER A 364 -18.58 0.16 -12.98
C SER A 364 -19.47 -0.94 -13.58
N GLU A 365 -20.57 -1.30 -12.93
CA GLU A 365 -21.47 -2.39 -13.40
C GLU A 365 -21.99 -2.18 -14.83
N ASP A 366 -21.83 -0.97 -15.38
CA ASP A 366 -22.26 -0.54 -16.71
C ASP A 366 -21.15 -0.51 -17.78
N GLU A 367 -19.88 -0.83 -17.46
CA GLU A 367 -18.77 -0.79 -18.43
C GLU A 367 -18.78 -2.03 -19.36
N GLU A 368 -18.83 -1.78 -20.68
CA GLU A 368 -18.82 -2.82 -21.71
C GLU A 368 -17.40 -3.37 -21.92
N LEU A 369 -17.19 -4.66 -21.63
CA LEU A 369 -15.94 -5.35 -21.95
C LEU A 369 -15.94 -5.83 -23.41
N LEU A 370 -14.90 -5.49 -24.16
CA LEU A 370 -14.71 -6.02 -25.51
C LEU A 370 -14.52 -7.54 -25.45
N PRO A 371 -15.21 -8.31 -26.29
CA PRO A 371 -15.04 -9.76 -26.32
C PRO A 371 -13.69 -10.14 -26.92
N SER A 372 -13.02 -11.13 -26.33
CA SER A 372 -11.76 -11.61 -26.88
C SER A 372 -11.96 -12.31 -28.23
N VAL A 373 -10.96 -12.21 -29.09
CA VAL A 373 -10.97 -12.79 -30.43
C VAL A 373 -10.41 -14.22 -30.43
N GLN A 374 -10.97 -15.05 -31.29
CA GLN A 374 -10.48 -16.41 -31.51
C GLN A 374 -9.32 -16.37 -32.51
N VAL A 375 -8.14 -16.80 -32.07
CA VAL A 375 -6.92 -16.87 -32.87
C VAL A 375 -6.63 -18.33 -33.26
N SER A 376 -6.15 -18.55 -34.49
CA SER A 376 -5.75 -19.88 -34.96
C SER A 376 -4.60 -20.44 -34.12
N LYS A 377 -4.62 -21.76 -33.87
CA LYS A 377 -3.93 -22.48 -32.78
C LYS A 377 -2.43 -22.27 -32.54
N ILE A 378 -1.70 -21.56 -33.40
CA ILE A 378 -0.26 -21.32 -33.19
C ILE A 378 0.02 -19.83 -33.38
N LEU A 379 0.14 -19.13 -32.26
CA LEU A 379 0.70 -17.79 -32.21
C LEU A 379 2.18 -17.86 -31.84
N LYS A 380 2.96 -16.88 -32.31
CA LYS A 380 4.37 -16.68 -31.91
C LYS A 380 4.49 -15.35 -31.18
N TYR A 381 5.40 -15.26 -30.21
CA TYR A 381 5.68 -13.98 -29.56
C TYR A 381 6.18 -12.95 -30.58
N GLY A 382 5.69 -11.73 -30.47
CA GLY A 382 6.18 -10.57 -31.20
C GLY A 382 5.10 -9.61 -31.67
N VAL A 383 5.57 -8.61 -32.41
CA VAL A 383 4.80 -7.57 -33.08
C VAL A 383 5.25 -7.52 -34.54
N TYR A 384 4.29 -7.57 -35.47
CA TYR A 384 4.56 -7.40 -36.88
C TYR A 384 4.63 -5.90 -37.18
N TYR A 385 5.68 -5.43 -37.85
CA TYR A 385 5.82 -4.04 -38.25
C TYR A 385 5.82 -3.89 -39.76
N HIS A 386 5.28 -2.77 -40.22
CA HIS A 386 5.45 -2.22 -41.55
C HIS A 386 6.13 -0.86 -41.40
N TYR A 387 7.18 -0.63 -42.19
CA TYR A 387 8.01 0.57 -42.13
C TYR A 387 7.91 1.34 -43.44
N PHE A 388 7.77 2.66 -43.32
CA PHE A 388 7.55 3.59 -44.43
C PHE A 388 8.49 4.78 -44.29
N GLU A 389 8.87 5.38 -45.41
CA GLU A 389 9.64 6.62 -45.45
C GLU A 389 8.88 7.69 -46.22
N GLY A 390 8.86 8.90 -45.68
CA GLY A 390 8.17 10.03 -46.28
C GLY A 390 7.71 11.04 -45.24
N LYS A 391 7.55 12.28 -45.70
CA LYS A 391 7.06 13.36 -44.86
C LYS A 391 5.54 13.32 -44.78
N ILE A 392 5.01 13.16 -43.57
CA ILE A 392 3.59 13.20 -43.24
C ILE A 392 3.35 14.03 -41.97
N GLU A 393 2.13 14.54 -41.79
CA GLU A 393 1.74 15.36 -40.63
C GLU A 393 0.70 14.66 -39.73
N SER A 394 0.23 13.48 -40.14
CA SER A 394 -0.75 12.64 -39.45
C SER A 394 -0.53 11.17 -39.79
N VAL A 395 -0.78 10.28 -38.83
CA VAL A 395 -0.71 8.83 -39.03
C VAL A 395 -1.67 8.33 -40.13
N HIS A 396 -2.77 9.05 -40.40
CA HIS A 396 -3.72 8.68 -41.45
C HIS A 396 -3.14 8.81 -42.86
N GLU A 397 -2.00 9.49 -43.00
CA GLU A 397 -1.29 9.66 -44.26
C GLU A 397 -0.31 8.53 -44.58
N ILE A 398 -0.08 7.58 -43.67
CA ILE A 398 0.80 6.41 -43.90
C ILE A 398 0.36 5.65 -45.17
N SER A 399 -0.95 5.57 -45.41
CA SER A 399 -1.53 4.95 -46.61
C SER A 399 -1.09 5.58 -47.95
N LYS A 400 -0.49 6.78 -47.93
CA LYS A 400 0.05 7.47 -49.11
C LYS A 400 1.52 7.10 -49.39
N LEU A 401 2.19 6.43 -48.46
CA LEU A 401 3.60 6.06 -48.56
C LEU A 401 3.75 4.65 -49.13
N GLU A 402 4.91 4.39 -49.76
CA GLU A 402 5.29 3.03 -50.16
C GLU A 402 5.98 2.33 -48.99
N GLU A 403 5.62 1.07 -48.74
CA GLU A 403 6.27 0.24 -47.72
C GLU A 403 7.71 -0.05 -48.13
N ILE A 404 8.66 0.25 -47.24
CA ILE A 404 10.09 0.03 -47.44
C ILE A 404 10.50 -1.35 -46.91
N SER A 405 9.98 -1.74 -45.75
CA SER A 405 10.26 -3.04 -45.15
C SER A 405 9.17 -3.46 -44.18
N SER A 406 9.15 -4.74 -43.85
CA SER A 406 8.30 -5.32 -42.81
C SER A 406 8.97 -6.52 -42.16
N GLY A 407 8.53 -6.85 -40.95
CA GLY A 407 9.12 -7.95 -40.19
C GLY A 407 8.47 -8.18 -38.83
N ILE A 408 9.05 -9.09 -38.05
CA ILE A 408 8.62 -9.38 -36.68
C ILE A 408 9.73 -8.93 -35.73
N GLN A 409 9.34 -8.28 -34.64
CA GLN A 409 10.19 -7.90 -33.52
C GLN A 409 9.48 -8.20 -32.20
N ASN A 410 10.17 -8.10 -31.07
CA ASN A 410 9.58 -8.51 -29.79
C ASN A 410 8.48 -7.56 -29.29
N ASN A 411 8.60 -6.27 -29.59
CA ASN A 411 7.77 -5.21 -29.03
C ASN A 411 7.61 -4.04 -30.02
N PHE A 412 6.86 -3.01 -29.66
CA PHE A 412 6.78 -1.77 -30.41
C PHE A 412 8.13 -1.05 -30.35
N SER A 413 8.89 -1.08 -31.44
CA SER A 413 10.26 -0.55 -31.51
C SER A 413 10.48 0.16 -32.84
N LEU A 414 11.17 1.30 -32.76
CA LEU A 414 11.61 2.08 -33.92
C LEU A 414 12.95 1.59 -34.50
N SER A 415 13.58 0.57 -33.91
CA SER A 415 14.91 0.08 -34.32
C SER A 415 15.04 -0.35 -35.80
N PRO A 416 13.97 -0.76 -36.52
CA PRO A 416 14.05 -1.02 -37.95
C PRO A 416 14.21 0.25 -38.83
N ALA A 417 14.04 1.45 -38.27
CA ALA A 417 14.12 2.69 -39.04
C ALA A 417 15.50 2.88 -39.65
N THR A 418 15.54 3.18 -40.95
CA THR A 418 16.78 3.40 -41.71
C THR A 418 17.14 4.87 -41.89
N VAL A 419 16.19 5.77 -41.63
CA VAL A 419 16.41 7.21 -41.59
C VAL A 419 16.09 7.78 -40.21
N LYS A 420 16.60 8.98 -39.95
CA LYS A 420 16.45 9.65 -38.65
C LYS A 420 15.11 10.36 -38.49
N ASP A 421 14.60 10.91 -39.59
CA ASP A 421 13.46 11.82 -39.65
C ASP A 421 12.58 11.40 -40.85
N HIS A 422 11.31 11.82 -40.87
CA HIS A 422 10.35 11.54 -41.96
C HIS A 422 10.17 10.05 -42.25
N PHE A 423 9.78 9.30 -41.22
CA PHE A 423 9.43 7.89 -41.34
C PHE A 423 8.15 7.56 -40.58
N ALA A 424 7.59 6.40 -40.84
CA ALA A 424 6.40 5.93 -40.16
C ALA A 424 6.40 4.43 -39.96
N PHE A 425 5.62 3.99 -38.97
CA PHE A 425 5.38 2.59 -38.68
C PHE A 425 3.88 2.30 -38.58
N TYR A 426 3.50 1.12 -39.06
CA TYR A 426 2.26 0.46 -38.66
C TYR A 426 2.61 -0.86 -37.99
N PHE A 427 2.18 -1.02 -36.74
CA PHE A 427 2.38 -2.22 -35.95
C PHE A 427 1.08 -3.00 -35.81
N ASP A 428 1.17 -4.32 -35.93
CA ASP A 428 0.08 -5.27 -35.83
C ASP A 428 0.46 -6.45 -34.94
N ALA A 429 -0.32 -6.68 -33.89
CA ALA A 429 -0.14 -7.80 -32.99
C ALA A 429 -1.47 -8.21 -32.33
N TYR A 430 -1.41 -9.30 -31.57
CA TYR A 430 -2.39 -9.67 -30.58
C TYR A 430 -1.80 -9.46 -29.19
N ILE A 431 -2.59 -8.90 -28.28
CA ILE A 431 -2.27 -8.85 -26.85
C ILE A 431 -3.07 -9.92 -26.10
N GLU A 432 -2.42 -10.71 -25.24
CA GLU A 432 -3.09 -11.66 -24.35
C GLU A 432 -3.46 -10.97 -23.03
N ILE A 433 -4.77 -10.87 -22.78
CA ILE A 433 -5.35 -10.31 -21.58
C ILE A 433 -5.60 -11.44 -20.55
N PRO A 434 -5.00 -11.38 -19.35
CA PRO A 434 -5.01 -12.50 -18.41
C PRO A 434 -6.35 -12.70 -17.67
N GLU A 435 -7.12 -11.63 -17.49
CA GLU A 435 -8.39 -11.61 -16.75
C GLU A 435 -9.35 -10.55 -17.29
N ASP A 436 -10.64 -10.73 -17.06
CA ASP A 436 -11.65 -9.73 -17.41
C ASP A 436 -11.43 -8.46 -16.57
N GLY A 437 -11.41 -7.28 -17.18
CA GLY A 437 -11.26 -6.05 -16.42
C GLY A 437 -11.04 -4.79 -17.23
N MET A 438 -10.88 -3.68 -16.50
CA MET A 438 -10.48 -2.40 -17.06
C MET A 438 -8.96 -2.34 -17.17
N TYR A 439 -8.49 -2.00 -18.36
CA TYR A 439 -7.08 -1.84 -18.68
C TYR A 439 -6.83 -0.40 -19.11
N GLN A 440 -5.81 0.21 -18.52
CA GLN A 440 -5.29 1.50 -18.97
C GLN A 440 -4.03 1.26 -19.78
N PHE A 441 -4.04 1.72 -21.02
CA PHE A 441 -2.86 1.81 -21.87
C PHE A 441 -2.27 3.21 -21.79
N TYR A 442 -0.97 3.32 -22.05
CA TYR A 442 -0.34 4.60 -22.35
C TYR A 442 0.49 4.51 -23.63
N VAL A 443 0.61 5.64 -24.32
CA VAL A 443 1.55 5.86 -25.41
C VAL A 443 2.36 7.10 -25.07
N ASN A 444 3.68 6.95 -25.05
CA ASN A 444 4.63 8.05 -24.96
C ASN A 444 5.34 8.15 -26.31
N SER A 445 5.05 9.19 -27.09
CA SER A 445 5.61 9.34 -28.44
C SER A 445 6.16 10.74 -28.67
N ASP A 446 7.26 10.83 -29.43
CA ASP A 446 7.63 12.04 -30.17
C ASP A 446 6.90 12.00 -31.52
N ASP A 447 6.20 13.08 -31.86
CA ASP A 447 5.22 13.13 -32.95
C ASP A 447 4.11 12.05 -32.84
N GLY A 448 3.36 11.86 -33.93
CA GLY A 448 2.02 11.31 -33.88
C GLY A 448 1.97 9.80 -33.67
N ALA A 449 1.12 9.36 -32.74
CA ALA A 449 0.83 7.95 -32.50
C ALA A 449 -0.65 7.69 -32.20
N VAL A 450 -1.22 6.64 -32.78
CA VAL A 450 -2.61 6.22 -32.52
C VAL A 450 -2.65 4.74 -32.17
N LEU A 451 -3.11 4.42 -30.96
CA LEU A 451 -3.27 3.05 -30.47
C LEU A 451 -4.73 2.63 -30.56
N SER A 452 -4.97 1.47 -31.15
CA SER A 452 -6.29 0.85 -31.25
C SER A 452 -6.28 -0.57 -30.68
N ILE A 453 -7.38 -0.95 -30.02
CA ILE A 453 -7.65 -2.32 -29.54
C ILE A 453 -8.96 -2.78 -30.18
N ASP A 454 -8.94 -3.93 -30.87
CA ASP A 454 -10.08 -4.47 -31.63
C ASP A 454 -10.79 -3.40 -32.50
N ASP A 455 -10.01 -2.71 -33.33
CA ASP A 455 -10.47 -1.63 -34.22
C ASP A 455 -11.06 -0.39 -33.51
N LYS A 456 -11.05 -0.33 -32.17
CA LYS A 456 -11.45 0.85 -31.39
C LYS A 456 -10.22 1.69 -31.05
N CYS A 457 -10.22 2.96 -31.45
CA CYS A 457 -9.19 3.91 -31.05
C CYS A 457 -9.28 4.15 -29.53
N ILE A 458 -8.22 3.77 -28.81
CA ILE A 458 -8.12 3.91 -27.35
C ILE A 458 -7.34 5.17 -26.99
N ILE A 459 -6.27 5.46 -27.76
CA ILE A 459 -5.42 6.63 -27.56
C ILE A 459 -5.19 7.28 -28.91
N ASP A 460 -5.55 8.56 -29.00
CA ASP A 460 -5.22 9.44 -30.12
C ASP A 460 -4.18 10.45 -29.64
N ASN A 461 -2.92 10.18 -29.98
CA ASN A 461 -1.79 11.09 -29.84
C ASN A 461 -1.29 11.53 -31.22
N ASP A 462 -2.18 11.71 -32.20
CA ASP A 462 -1.80 12.14 -33.55
C ASP A 462 -1.40 13.62 -33.57
N THR A 463 -0.80 14.04 -34.69
CA THR A 463 -0.15 15.35 -34.96
C THR A 463 1.27 15.49 -34.46
N ARG A 464 1.96 16.50 -35.00
CA ARG A 464 3.32 16.84 -34.64
C ARG A 464 3.40 17.44 -33.24
N HIS A 465 4.25 16.89 -32.39
CA HIS A 465 4.51 17.40 -31.06
C HIS A 465 5.83 16.84 -30.52
N ALA A 466 6.45 17.56 -29.58
CA ALA A 466 7.53 16.96 -28.79
C ALA A 466 7.01 15.75 -27.98
N GLN A 467 7.92 14.93 -27.47
CA GLN A 467 7.61 13.80 -26.60
C GLN A 467 6.45 14.08 -25.62
N GLN A 468 5.36 13.33 -25.79
CA GLN A 468 4.14 13.46 -24.99
C GLN A 468 3.59 12.09 -24.62
N LEU A 469 3.21 11.93 -23.35
CA LEU A 469 2.49 10.77 -22.84
C LEU A 469 0.98 11.02 -22.84
N LYS A 470 0.22 10.12 -23.47
CA LYS A 470 -1.25 10.04 -23.37
C LYS A 470 -1.68 8.67 -22.85
N LYS A 471 -2.83 8.63 -22.17
CA LYS A 471 -3.42 7.43 -21.57
C LYS A 471 -4.85 7.23 -22.06
N GLY A 472 -5.27 5.99 -22.16
CA GLY A 472 -6.64 5.60 -22.53
C GLY A 472 -7.05 4.34 -21.80
N ILE A 473 -8.35 4.22 -21.50
CA ILE A 473 -8.91 3.11 -20.71
C ILE A 473 -9.88 2.33 -21.60
N VAL A 474 -9.84 1.00 -21.48
CA VAL A 474 -10.73 0.09 -22.20
C VAL A 474 -11.06 -1.13 -21.33
N GLY A 475 -12.32 -1.57 -21.37
CA GLY A 475 -12.75 -2.83 -20.76
C GLY A 475 -12.47 -3.99 -21.70
N LEU A 476 -11.78 -5.03 -21.24
CA LEU A 476 -11.40 -6.20 -22.05
C LEU A 476 -11.81 -7.49 -21.32
N GLN A 477 -12.32 -8.46 -22.07
CA GLN A 477 -12.46 -9.83 -21.58
C GLN A 477 -11.11 -10.53 -21.61
N LYS A 478 -10.96 -11.57 -20.80
CA LYS A 478 -9.82 -12.48 -20.87
C LYS A 478 -9.68 -13.10 -22.26
N GLY A 479 -8.45 -13.17 -22.75
CA GLY A 479 -8.10 -13.80 -24.02
C GLY A 479 -7.31 -12.86 -24.93
N TYR A 480 -7.26 -13.17 -26.22
CA TYR A 480 -6.51 -12.36 -27.17
C TYR A 480 -7.36 -11.20 -27.68
N HIS A 481 -6.72 -10.05 -27.85
CA HIS A 481 -7.28 -8.85 -28.47
C HIS A 481 -6.33 -8.36 -29.55
N GLN A 482 -6.85 -7.85 -30.66
CA GLN A 482 -5.99 -7.23 -31.66
C GLN A 482 -5.49 -5.88 -31.12
N ILE A 483 -4.19 -5.62 -31.22
CA ILE A 483 -3.57 -4.36 -30.84
C ILE A 483 -2.81 -3.80 -32.04
N ASN A 484 -3.18 -2.58 -32.44
CA ASN A 484 -2.57 -1.90 -33.57
C ASN A 484 -2.07 -0.52 -33.14
N LEU A 485 -0.91 -0.14 -33.66
CA LEU A 485 -0.33 1.17 -33.41
C LEU A 485 0.13 1.76 -34.74
N MET A 486 -0.34 2.96 -35.05
CA MET A 486 0.24 3.78 -36.11
C MET A 486 1.14 4.83 -35.47
N TYR A 487 2.31 5.08 -36.07
CA TYR A 487 3.28 6.05 -35.59
C TYR A 487 3.93 6.79 -36.77
N PHE A 488 4.24 8.07 -36.61
CA PHE A 488 5.12 8.78 -37.52
C PHE A 488 6.09 9.72 -36.79
N GLU A 489 7.24 9.95 -37.41
CA GLU A 489 8.27 10.88 -37.01
C GLU A 489 8.44 11.96 -38.10
N ASP A 490 8.27 13.25 -37.76
CA ASP A 490 8.57 14.37 -38.67
C ASP A 490 10.03 14.78 -38.55
N CYS A 491 10.48 15.26 -37.39
CA CYS A 491 11.89 15.62 -37.23
C CYS A 491 12.38 15.78 -35.78
N ALA A 492 13.71 15.64 -35.67
CA ALA A 492 14.57 15.90 -34.52
C ALA A 492 14.91 14.67 -33.68
N SER A 493 14.22 14.46 -32.57
CA SER A 493 14.31 13.23 -31.78
C SER A 493 13.14 12.33 -32.16
N ASN A 494 13.25 11.05 -31.86
CA ASN A 494 12.12 10.14 -31.91
C ASN A 494 12.08 9.36 -30.61
N GLU A 495 10.88 9.06 -30.14
CA GLU A 495 10.63 8.27 -28.95
C GLU A 495 9.32 7.53 -29.14
N LEU A 496 9.27 6.27 -28.70
CA LEU A 496 8.03 5.50 -28.68
C LEU A 496 8.07 4.45 -27.58
N GLU A 497 7.14 4.57 -26.62
CA GLU A 497 6.93 3.59 -25.55
C GLU A 497 5.43 3.34 -25.35
N ILE A 498 5.04 2.08 -25.26
CA ILE A 498 3.66 1.65 -25.07
C ILE A 498 3.61 0.78 -23.81
N GLY A 499 2.72 1.12 -22.89
CA GLY A 499 2.54 0.36 -21.67
C GLY A 499 1.10 0.09 -21.30
N ILE A 500 0.94 -0.73 -20.27
CA ILE A 500 -0.33 -1.25 -19.78
C ILE A 500 -0.36 -1.25 -18.25
N SER A 501 -1.54 -1.08 -17.67
CA SER A 501 -1.85 -1.29 -16.26
C SER A 501 -3.28 -1.78 -16.10
N SER A 502 -3.56 -2.45 -14.98
CA SER A 502 -4.90 -2.94 -14.62
C SER A 502 -5.10 -2.92 -13.10
N LEU A 503 -6.15 -3.56 -12.60
CA LEU A 503 -6.37 -3.77 -11.17
C LEU A 503 -5.28 -4.64 -10.51
N LYS A 504 -4.60 -5.50 -11.28
CA LYS A 504 -3.55 -6.40 -10.79
C LYS A 504 -2.22 -6.28 -11.55
N ILE A 505 -2.17 -5.43 -12.57
CA ILE A 505 -0.97 -5.16 -13.37
C ILE A 505 -0.49 -3.74 -13.07
N ARG A 506 0.73 -3.60 -12.56
CA ARG A 506 1.39 -2.31 -12.36
C ARG A 506 1.70 -1.65 -13.70
N GLU A 507 1.68 -0.32 -13.76
CA GLU A 507 2.02 0.42 -14.97
C GLU A 507 3.46 0.15 -15.37
N ASN A 508 3.62 -0.45 -16.55
CA ASN A 508 4.90 -0.77 -17.16
C ASN A 508 4.75 -0.87 -18.69
N VAL A 509 5.88 -0.86 -19.40
CA VAL A 509 5.93 -1.22 -20.82
C VAL A 509 5.28 -2.60 -21.01
N ILE A 510 4.50 -2.76 -22.08
CA ILE A 510 3.84 -4.04 -22.38
C ILE A 510 4.92 -5.14 -22.46
N PRO A 511 4.89 -6.19 -21.63
CA PRO A 511 5.86 -7.27 -21.70
C PRO A 511 5.81 -8.00 -23.05
N ASP A 512 6.97 -8.39 -23.59
CA ASP A 512 7.08 -9.17 -24.83
C ASP A 512 6.19 -10.42 -24.80
N GLN A 513 6.01 -11.03 -23.63
CA GLN A 513 5.22 -12.24 -23.42
C GLN A 513 3.70 -12.00 -23.53
N MET A 514 3.25 -10.75 -23.56
CA MET A 514 1.85 -10.42 -23.81
C MET A 514 1.56 -10.24 -25.30
N LEU A 515 2.59 -10.13 -26.16
CA LEU A 515 2.44 -9.74 -27.56
C LEU A 515 2.68 -10.92 -28.50
N PHE A 516 1.79 -11.07 -29.48
CA PHE A 516 1.78 -12.21 -30.37
C PHE A 516 1.48 -11.84 -31.83
N VAL A 517 2.01 -12.64 -32.76
CA VAL A 517 1.71 -12.60 -34.20
C VAL A 517 1.18 -13.95 -34.67
N LYS A 518 0.43 -13.92 -35.78
CA LYS A 518 -0.11 -15.10 -36.47
C LYS A 518 0.95 -15.95 -37.18
#